data_AF-A0A2M7E3E7-F1
#
_entry.id   AF-A0A2M7E3E7-F1
#
_cell.length_a   1.000
_cell.length_b   1.000
_cell.length_c   1.000
_cell.angle_alpha   90.00
_cell.angle_beta   90.00
_cell.angle_gamma   90.00
#
_symmetry.space_group_name_H-M   'P 1'
#
loop_
_entity.id
_entity.type
_entity.pdbx_description
1 polymer ?
#
loop_
_entity_poly.entity_id
_entity_poly.type
_entity_poly.pdbx_seq_one_letter_code
_entity_poly.pdbx_strand_id
1 'polypeptide(L)'
;MSFIRKINKGDSTYLAKVESYREDGKVRQRHLEYIGKEENGKPVVKVDINKVNVSSVKRYMDIEILHRLSLELGLPKLLGNYHKPLLAMIYAHLLQKNSIRQLPEWIEHTTICDSLQCETISTKDLYESLTNLENIEFETIEKSLISFWRKLEPGDSNTVVLDVTDTYFSGSTTECKPRRGKDGNISNLLQIGLVVSFKNGFPLLHRTYDGNVNNVKIFEDLLKEISDNGLRGIILDRGFFSKINIKDLKQLGMQVIVGVKQTVALQKQFLNTIDRSEIYVKKHQVVLKETIVYTKSFRYLGGKLIAIYNPALEVLKRDKILSGDEKGKNIRYVGYSLVYHNTEYTEAEVIKKYFEKDVVERAFKKMKGPLSLRPIRVWLRRHVVAHVKVCYLSMTILSLLEYKSSKIKISGIDALKKMQYIYKVKLRHSDTKKEWDKVVTMGKTQEDLLKILKCSV
;
A
#
# COMPACT_ATOMS: atom_id res chain seq x y z
N MET A 1 35.95 -4.72 -40.38
CA MET A 1 34.49 -4.86 -40.12
C MET A 1 34.20 -6.32 -39.84
N SER A 2 33.53 -6.60 -38.73
CA SER A 2 33.08 -7.97 -38.40
C SER A 2 31.67 -8.21 -38.92
N PHE A 3 31.40 -9.42 -39.41
CA PHE A 3 30.09 -9.83 -39.93
C PHE A 3 29.80 -11.29 -39.59
N ILE A 4 28.54 -11.70 -39.71
CA ILE A 4 28.12 -13.08 -39.47
C ILE A 4 28.33 -13.88 -40.76
N ARG A 5 29.18 -14.89 -40.69
CA ARG A 5 29.40 -15.86 -41.76
C ARG A 5 28.54 -17.10 -41.52
N LYS A 6 27.82 -17.52 -42.56
CA LYS A 6 27.17 -18.83 -42.64
C LYS A 6 28.20 -19.86 -43.11
N ILE A 7 28.29 -20.96 -42.38
CA ILE A 7 29.20 -22.09 -42.64
C ILE A 7 28.31 -23.32 -42.80
N ASN A 8 28.14 -23.79 -44.02
CA ASN A 8 27.33 -24.98 -44.30
C ASN A 8 28.20 -26.23 -44.14
N LYS A 9 27.77 -27.17 -43.30
CA LYS A 9 28.40 -28.49 -43.13
C LYS A 9 27.29 -29.55 -43.18
N GLY A 10 27.25 -30.30 -44.27
CA GLY A 10 26.15 -31.23 -44.56
C GLY A 10 24.80 -30.51 -44.60
N ASP A 11 23.78 -31.07 -43.97
CA ASP A 11 22.42 -30.51 -43.87
C ASP A 11 22.28 -29.38 -42.82
N SER A 12 23.39 -28.96 -42.20
CA SER A 12 23.37 -27.99 -41.11
C SER A 12 24.10 -26.70 -41.48
N THR A 13 23.47 -25.56 -41.16
CA THR A 13 24.08 -24.23 -41.31
C THR A 13 24.56 -23.74 -39.94
N TYR A 14 25.81 -23.31 -39.86
CA TYR A 14 26.44 -22.79 -38.65
C TYR A 14 26.78 -21.32 -38.81
N LEU A 15 26.60 -20.53 -37.76
CA LEU A 15 26.82 -19.08 -37.74
C LEU A 15 28.07 -18.77 -36.92
N ALA A 16 28.99 -18.00 -37.49
CA ALA A 16 30.19 -17.52 -36.82
C ALA A 16 30.42 -16.03 -37.11
N LYS A 17 30.76 -15.26 -36.08
CA LYS A 17 31.24 -13.88 -36.24
C LYS A 17 32.68 -13.92 -36.70
N VAL A 18 32.96 -13.35 -37.86
CA VAL A 18 34.29 -13.30 -38.45
C VAL A 18 34.69 -11.87 -38.77
N GLU A 19 35.99 -11.61 -38.81
CA GLU A 19 36.54 -10.33 -39.26
C GLU A 19 37.51 -10.56 -40.41
N SER A 20 37.42 -9.72 -41.44
CA SER A 20 38.34 -9.77 -42.58
C SER A 20 39.62 -8.99 -42.28
N TYR A 21 40.77 -9.62 -42.54
CA TYR A 21 42.10 -9.02 -42.44
C TYR A 21 42.91 -9.37 -43.71
N ARG A 22 44.00 -8.64 -43.97
CA ARG A 22 44.90 -8.93 -45.10
C ARG A 22 46.19 -9.55 -44.61
N GLU A 23 46.60 -10.63 -45.27
CA GLU A 23 47.85 -11.35 -45.03
C GLU A 23 48.39 -11.76 -46.40
N ASP A 24 49.64 -11.38 -46.70
CA ASP A 24 50.30 -11.62 -48.00
C ASP A 24 49.46 -11.22 -49.22
N GLY A 25 48.84 -10.04 -49.15
CA GLY A 25 48.02 -9.48 -50.24
C GLY A 25 46.66 -10.18 -50.44
N LYS A 26 46.35 -11.23 -49.69
CA LYS A 26 45.06 -11.95 -49.75
C LYS A 26 44.16 -11.56 -48.58
N VAL A 27 42.86 -11.40 -48.86
CA VAL A 27 41.85 -11.16 -47.81
C VAL A 27 41.54 -12.49 -47.13
N ARG A 28 41.92 -12.62 -45.86
CA ARG A 28 41.61 -13.76 -44.98
C ARG A 28 40.59 -13.35 -43.94
N GLN A 29 39.97 -14.35 -43.31
CA GLN A 29 38.97 -14.13 -42.27
C GLN A 29 39.42 -14.81 -40.98
N ARG A 30 39.50 -14.05 -39.89
CA ARG A 30 39.72 -14.60 -38.54
C ARG A 30 38.37 -14.87 -37.87
N HIS A 31 38.27 -16.02 -37.22
CA HIS A 31 37.10 -16.38 -36.43
C HIS A 31 37.13 -15.62 -35.09
N LEU A 32 36.08 -14.87 -34.79
CA LEU A 32 35.95 -14.12 -33.54
C LEU A 32 35.09 -14.88 -32.52
N GLU A 33 33.89 -15.32 -32.92
CA GLU A 33 32.94 -15.96 -32.01
C GLU A 33 32.05 -16.95 -32.77
N TYR A 34 31.83 -18.13 -32.20
CA TYR A 34 30.83 -19.07 -32.71
C TYR A 34 29.45 -18.68 -32.19
N ILE A 35 28.50 -18.43 -33.09
CA ILE A 35 27.16 -17.91 -32.76
C ILE A 35 26.16 -19.05 -32.53
N GLY A 36 26.30 -20.19 -33.22
CA GLY A 36 25.42 -21.35 -33.07
C GLY A 36 25.07 -22.02 -34.39
N LYS A 37 24.27 -23.09 -34.32
CA LYS A 37 23.65 -23.73 -35.49
C LYS A 37 22.36 -22.98 -35.84
N GLU A 38 22.13 -22.65 -37.10
CA GLU A 38 20.88 -22.02 -37.55
C GLU A 38 19.77 -23.07 -37.59
N GLU A 39 18.74 -22.91 -36.74
CA GLU A 39 17.52 -23.71 -36.74
C GLU A 39 16.31 -22.75 -36.78
N ASN A 40 15.39 -22.95 -37.73
CA ASN A 40 14.23 -22.06 -37.97
C ASN A 40 14.60 -20.56 -38.10
N GLY A 41 15.73 -20.25 -38.74
CA GLY A 41 16.20 -18.87 -38.95
C GLY A 41 16.77 -18.18 -37.71
N LYS A 42 16.97 -18.91 -36.59
CA LYS A 42 17.60 -18.40 -35.37
C LYS A 42 18.83 -19.22 -35.00
N PRO A 43 19.92 -18.59 -34.53
CA PRO A 43 21.06 -19.32 -33.97
C PRO A 43 20.67 -20.06 -32.69
N VAL A 44 20.91 -21.36 -32.67
CA VAL A 44 20.79 -22.26 -31.51
C VAL A 44 22.17 -22.79 -31.15
N VAL A 45 22.64 -22.46 -29.96
CA VAL A 45 23.87 -23.05 -29.41
C VAL A 45 23.48 -24.33 -28.67
N LYS A 46 23.88 -25.50 -29.17
CA LYS A 46 23.84 -26.73 -28.38
C LYS A 46 24.89 -26.61 -27.29
N VAL A 47 24.45 -26.36 -26.06
CA VAL A 47 25.30 -26.33 -24.88
C VAL A 47 25.22 -27.69 -24.19
N ASP A 48 26.37 -28.30 -23.94
CA ASP A 48 26.46 -29.49 -23.10
C ASP A 48 26.10 -29.11 -21.66
N ILE A 49 25.00 -29.66 -21.14
CA ILE A 49 24.49 -29.35 -19.80
C ILE A 49 25.52 -29.66 -18.72
N ASN A 50 26.36 -30.69 -18.91
CA ASN A 50 27.39 -31.06 -17.94
C ASN A 50 28.52 -30.02 -17.84
N LYS A 51 28.61 -29.12 -18.82
CA LYS A 51 29.59 -28.02 -18.90
C LYS A 51 29.01 -26.69 -18.44
N VAL A 52 27.77 -26.67 -17.94
CA VAL A 52 27.12 -25.47 -17.44
C VAL A 52 27.15 -25.45 -15.92
N ASN A 53 27.82 -24.45 -15.37
CA ASN A 53 27.84 -24.21 -13.93
C ASN A 53 26.92 -23.04 -13.57
N VAL A 54 26.25 -23.15 -12.43
CA VAL A 54 25.51 -22.01 -11.84
C VAL A 54 26.52 -21.10 -11.16
N SER A 55 26.62 -19.85 -11.64
CA SER A 55 27.51 -18.85 -11.05
C SER A 55 26.82 -18.04 -9.94
N SER A 56 25.51 -17.79 -10.08
CA SER A 56 24.72 -17.13 -9.03
C SER A 56 23.22 -17.37 -9.21
N VAL A 57 22.48 -17.25 -8.11
CA VAL A 57 21.01 -17.27 -8.09
C VAL A 57 20.55 -16.02 -7.36
N LYS A 58 19.73 -15.19 -8.03
CA LYS A 58 19.21 -13.94 -7.47
C LYS A 58 17.68 -13.96 -7.42
N ARG A 59 17.13 -13.42 -6.33
CA ARG A 59 15.69 -13.09 -6.23
C ARG A 59 15.34 -12.03 -7.28
N TYR A 60 14.25 -12.22 -8.03
CA TYR A 60 13.99 -11.45 -9.25
C TYR A 60 12.55 -10.93 -9.40
N MET A 61 11.56 -11.81 -9.60
CA MET A 61 10.30 -11.36 -10.18
C MET A 61 9.46 -10.45 -9.27
N ASP A 62 9.46 -10.70 -7.97
CA ASP A 62 8.78 -9.83 -7.02
C ASP A 62 9.44 -8.45 -6.95
N ILE A 63 10.77 -8.35 -7.08
CA ILE A 63 11.48 -7.07 -7.19
C ILE A 63 11.12 -6.34 -8.48
N GLU A 64 11.11 -7.05 -9.61
CA GLU A 64 10.74 -6.46 -10.90
C GLU A 64 9.31 -5.89 -10.87
N ILE A 65 8.38 -6.60 -10.24
CA ILE A 65 7.00 -6.12 -10.02
C ILE A 65 6.99 -4.85 -9.17
N LEU A 66 7.68 -4.86 -8.02
CA LEU A 66 7.75 -3.68 -7.15
C LEU A 66 8.38 -2.49 -7.86
N HIS A 67 9.43 -2.73 -8.66
CA HIS A 67 10.11 -1.71 -9.42
C HIS A 67 9.20 -1.09 -10.49
N ARG A 68 8.50 -1.92 -11.25
CA ARG A 68 7.55 -1.45 -12.27
C ARG A 68 6.41 -0.64 -11.70
N LEU A 69 5.83 -1.09 -10.57
CA LEU A 69 4.79 -0.34 -9.87
C LEU A 69 5.33 0.99 -9.33
N SER A 70 6.59 1.05 -8.88
CA SER A 70 7.23 2.29 -8.45
C SER A 70 7.41 3.28 -9.60
N LEU A 71 7.76 2.78 -10.80
CA LEU A 71 7.85 3.58 -12.01
C LEU A 71 6.47 4.11 -12.42
N GLU A 72 5.43 3.28 -12.37
CA GLU A 72 4.05 3.66 -12.67
C GLU A 72 3.53 4.75 -11.70
N LEU A 73 3.89 4.67 -10.43
CA LEU A 73 3.60 5.70 -9.41
C LEU A 73 4.47 6.96 -9.53
N GLY A 74 5.49 6.96 -10.41
CA GLY A 74 6.42 8.08 -10.60
C GLY A 74 7.42 8.29 -9.45
N LEU A 75 7.59 7.30 -8.57
CA LEU A 75 8.41 7.44 -7.36
C LEU A 75 9.88 7.80 -7.63
N PRO A 76 10.57 7.26 -8.66
CA PRO A 76 11.97 7.64 -8.90
C PRO A 76 12.18 9.14 -9.10
N LYS A 77 11.25 9.80 -9.82
CA LYS A 77 11.30 11.25 -10.03
C LYS A 77 10.94 12.01 -8.75
N LEU A 78 9.92 11.56 -8.04
CA LEU A 78 9.41 12.21 -6.82
C LEU A 78 10.39 12.13 -5.64
N LEU A 79 11.19 11.08 -5.57
CA LEU A 79 12.19 10.86 -4.51
C LEU A 79 13.54 11.54 -4.79
N GLY A 80 13.69 12.19 -5.96
CA GLY A 80 14.86 12.98 -6.31
C GLY A 80 16.17 12.18 -6.37
N ASN A 81 17.27 12.80 -5.97
CA ASN A 81 18.62 12.24 -6.13
C ASN A 81 18.84 10.96 -5.31
N TYR A 82 18.12 10.79 -4.20
CA TYR A 82 18.26 9.63 -3.30
C TYR A 82 17.24 8.53 -3.58
N HIS A 83 16.58 8.55 -4.74
CA HIS A 83 15.55 7.57 -5.07
C HIS A 83 16.06 6.12 -5.06
N LYS A 84 17.30 5.83 -5.48
CA LYS A 84 17.78 4.44 -5.56
C LYS A 84 17.90 3.79 -4.17
N PRO A 85 18.63 4.37 -3.19
CA PRO A 85 18.67 3.79 -1.84
C PRO A 85 17.29 3.75 -1.17
N LEU A 86 16.44 4.77 -1.39
CA LEU A 86 15.09 4.80 -0.84
C LEU A 86 14.21 3.69 -1.41
N LEU A 87 14.21 3.49 -2.74
CA LEU A 87 13.45 2.44 -3.40
C LEU A 87 13.97 1.06 -3.02
N ALA A 88 15.28 0.87 -2.92
CA ALA A 88 15.86 -0.39 -2.43
C ALA A 88 15.38 -0.70 -1.01
N MET A 89 15.34 0.30 -0.12
CA MET A 89 14.81 0.15 1.23
C MET A 89 13.31 -0.13 1.24
N ILE A 90 12.52 0.54 0.39
CA ILE A 90 11.08 0.29 0.24
C ILE A 90 10.81 -1.14 -0.26
N TYR A 91 11.57 -1.62 -1.25
CA TYR A 91 11.44 -2.99 -1.78
C TYR A 91 11.84 -4.01 -0.73
N ALA A 92 12.98 -3.79 -0.08
CA ALA A 92 13.41 -4.61 1.03
C ALA A 92 12.32 -4.67 2.09
N HIS A 93 11.76 -3.53 2.49
CA HIS A 93 10.72 -3.44 3.51
C HIS A 93 9.43 -4.22 3.16
N LEU A 94 9.09 -4.33 1.88
CA LEU A 94 7.97 -5.14 1.39
C LEU A 94 8.29 -6.65 1.32
N LEU A 95 9.55 -7.01 1.08
CA LEU A 95 9.96 -8.40 0.81
C LEU A 95 10.63 -9.10 1.99
N GLN A 96 11.23 -8.35 2.92
CA GLN A 96 11.99 -8.85 4.06
C GLN A 96 12.04 -7.84 5.23
N LYS A 97 12.05 -8.34 6.46
CA LYS A 97 12.03 -7.54 7.68
C LYS A 97 13.40 -7.44 8.36
N ASN A 98 14.43 -7.13 7.58
CA ASN A 98 15.79 -7.01 8.12
C ASN A 98 16.04 -5.62 8.71
N SER A 99 17.05 -5.55 9.59
CA SER A 99 17.59 -4.26 10.02
C SER A 99 18.31 -3.55 8.86
N ILE A 100 18.34 -2.22 8.86
CA ILE A 100 19.03 -1.41 7.84
C ILE A 100 20.49 -1.87 7.64
N ARG A 101 21.16 -2.28 8.72
CA ARG A 101 22.56 -2.75 8.69
C ARG A 101 22.77 -4.03 7.87
N GLN A 102 21.76 -4.87 7.73
CA GLN A 102 21.81 -6.14 7.00
C GLN A 102 21.25 -6.00 5.57
N LEU A 103 20.75 -4.82 5.20
CA LEU A 103 20.16 -4.61 3.87
C LEU A 103 21.19 -4.71 2.75
N PRO A 104 22.43 -4.16 2.85
CA PRO A 104 23.41 -4.27 1.77
C PRO A 104 23.72 -5.71 1.38
N GLU A 105 24.03 -6.57 2.37
CA GLU A 105 24.30 -8.00 2.16
C GLU A 105 23.09 -8.70 1.52
N TRP A 106 21.88 -8.41 1.98
CA TRP A 106 20.68 -8.97 1.37
C TRP A 106 20.49 -8.52 -0.09
N ILE A 107 20.73 -7.24 -0.39
CA ILE A 107 20.58 -6.67 -1.73
C ILE A 107 21.49 -7.38 -2.75
N GLU A 108 22.68 -7.82 -2.35
CA GLU A 108 23.62 -8.55 -3.22
C GLU A 108 23.03 -9.86 -3.78
N HIS A 109 22.14 -10.52 -3.02
CA HIS A 109 21.44 -11.73 -3.42
C HIS A 109 20.15 -11.47 -4.23
N THR A 110 19.97 -10.23 -4.71
CA THR A 110 18.76 -9.79 -5.43
C THR A 110 19.10 -9.07 -6.73
N THR A 111 18.08 -8.82 -7.56
CA THR A 111 18.19 -7.97 -8.76
C THR A 111 17.85 -6.49 -8.49
N ILE A 112 17.84 -6.03 -7.23
CA ILE A 112 17.50 -4.64 -6.89
C ILE A 112 18.47 -3.66 -7.56
N CYS A 113 19.77 -3.89 -7.43
CA CYS A 113 20.81 -3.06 -8.08
C CYS A 113 20.66 -3.04 -9.61
N ASP A 114 20.38 -4.20 -10.21
CA ASP A 114 20.17 -4.33 -11.66
C ASP A 114 18.94 -3.50 -12.10
N SER A 115 17.85 -3.57 -11.33
CA SER A 115 16.59 -2.86 -11.62
C SER A 115 16.73 -1.34 -11.44
N LEU A 116 17.43 -0.91 -10.39
CA LEU A 116 17.66 0.50 -10.07
C LEU A 116 18.84 1.11 -10.82
N GLN A 117 19.56 0.31 -11.62
CA GLN A 117 20.75 0.72 -12.36
C GLN A 117 21.81 1.35 -11.42
N CYS A 118 22.16 0.65 -10.36
CA CYS A 118 23.27 1.01 -9.46
C CYS A 118 24.18 -0.19 -9.23
N GLU A 119 25.44 0.05 -8.87
CA GLU A 119 26.41 -1.02 -8.64
C GLU A 119 26.23 -1.64 -7.26
N THR A 120 26.30 -0.81 -6.21
CA THR A 120 26.16 -1.23 -4.82
C THR A 120 25.34 -0.20 -4.04
N ILE A 121 24.79 -0.62 -2.91
CA ILE A 121 24.09 0.25 -1.96
C ILE A 121 24.67 -0.02 -0.59
N SER A 122 25.40 0.94 -0.04
CA SER A 122 26.03 0.82 1.27
C SER A 122 25.07 1.20 2.40
N THR A 123 25.41 0.80 3.63
CA THR A 123 24.71 1.26 4.84
C THR A 123 24.71 2.79 4.96
N LYS A 124 25.78 3.45 4.52
CA LYS A 124 25.91 4.91 4.53
C LYS A 124 24.86 5.54 3.60
N ASP A 125 24.73 5.04 2.37
CA ASP A 125 23.75 5.54 1.40
C ASP A 125 22.31 5.43 1.94
N LEU A 126 22.00 4.32 2.62
CA LEU A 126 20.69 4.10 3.24
C LEU A 126 20.40 5.14 4.34
N TYR A 127 21.32 5.37 5.28
CA TYR A 127 21.13 6.37 6.34
C TYR A 127 21.11 7.81 5.83
N GLU A 128 21.95 8.14 4.85
CA GLU A 128 21.93 9.45 4.21
C GLU A 128 20.60 9.69 3.48
N SER A 129 20.08 8.68 2.79
CA SER A 129 18.80 8.78 2.10
C SER A 129 17.62 8.96 3.07
N LEU A 130 17.64 8.29 4.23
CA LEU A 130 16.64 8.49 5.29
C LEU A 130 16.68 9.89 5.87
N THR A 131 17.87 10.43 6.08
CA THR A 131 18.05 11.80 6.57
C THR A 131 17.52 12.81 5.55
N ASN A 132 17.77 12.58 4.27
CA ASN A 132 17.30 13.45 3.19
C ASN A 132 15.80 13.32 2.90
N LEU A 133 15.14 12.23 3.31
CA LEU A 133 13.69 12.05 3.18
C LEU A 133 12.87 13.12 3.93
N GLU A 134 13.49 13.77 4.91
CA GLU A 134 12.91 14.94 5.61
C GLU A 134 12.86 16.18 4.73
N ASN A 135 13.85 16.36 3.86
CA ASN A 135 13.96 17.50 2.95
C ASN A 135 13.07 17.37 1.71
N ILE A 136 12.46 16.21 1.50
CA ILE A 136 11.53 15.98 0.39
C ILE A 136 10.16 16.51 0.80
N GLU A 137 9.63 17.45 0.02
CA GLU A 137 8.25 17.95 0.13
C GLU A 137 7.26 16.82 -0.14
N PHE A 138 6.79 16.20 0.94
CA PHE A 138 5.96 15.00 0.83
C PHE A 138 4.56 15.32 0.31
N GLU A 139 4.09 16.56 0.47
CA GLU A 139 2.85 17.06 -0.14
C GLU A 139 2.88 16.93 -1.67
N THR A 140 4.05 17.12 -2.29
CA THR A 140 4.22 16.98 -3.74
C THR A 140 4.08 15.52 -4.18
N ILE A 141 4.59 14.59 -3.38
CA ILE A 141 4.40 13.15 -3.61
C ILE A 141 2.92 12.79 -3.50
N GLU A 142 2.26 13.21 -2.42
CA GLU A 142 0.85 12.93 -2.16
C GLU A 142 -0.06 13.50 -3.26
N LYS A 143 0.17 14.75 -3.70
CA LYS A 143 -0.54 15.36 -4.84
C LYS A 143 -0.37 14.53 -6.12
N SER A 144 0.84 14.04 -6.39
CA SER A 144 1.11 13.18 -7.54
C SER A 144 0.37 11.84 -7.43
N LEU A 145 0.34 11.23 -6.24
CA LEU A 145 -0.37 9.98 -5.98
C LEU A 145 -1.89 10.14 -6.10
N ILE A 146 -2.45 11.25 -5.62
CA ILE A 146 -3.88 11.58 -5.77
C ILE A 146 -4.23 11.76 -7.26
N SER A 147 -3.40 12.48 -8.02
CA SER A 147 -3.58 12.66 -9.46
C SER A 147 -3.49 11.33 -10.22
N PHE A 148 -2.51 10.50 -9.87
CA PHE A 148 -2.37 9.15 -10.40
C PHE A 148 -3.63 8.30 -10.13
N TRP A 149 -4.07 8.24 -8.87
CA TRP A 149 -5.23 7.46 -8.47
C TRP A 149 -6.52 7.93 -9.14
N ARG A 150 -6.71 9.25 -9.26
CA ARG A 150 -7.84 9.86 -9.96
C ARG A 150 -7.91 9.45 -11.44
N LYS A 151 -6.76 9.29 -12.11
CA LYS A 151 -6.71 8.80 -13.49
C LYS A 151 -6.96 7.29 -13.57
N LEU A 152 -6.45 6.52 -12.62
CA LEU A 152 -6.54 5.07 -12.61
C LEU A 152 -7.97 4.58 -12.28
N GLU A 153 -8.59 5.16 -11.26
CA GLU A 153 -9.92 4.77 -10.76
C GLU A 153 -10.77 6.01 -10.45
N PRO A 154 -11.33 6.71 -11.47
CA PRO A 154 -12.15 7.91 -11.27
C PRO A 154 -13.38 7.68 -10.39
N GLY A 155 -13.92 6.45 -10.38
CA GLY A 155 -15.05 6.05 -9.55
C GLY A 155 -14.75 5.95 -8.05
N ASP A 156 -13.50 6.12 -7.64
CA ASP A 156 -13.03 6.04 -6.25
C ASP A 156 -12.09 7.21 -5.87
N SER A 157 -12.20 8.35 -6.57
CA SER A 157 -11.26 9.48 -6.41
C SER A 157 -11.82 10.68 -5.65
N ASN A 158 -13.08 10.62 -5.19
CA ASN A 158 -13.77 11.76 -4.58
C ASN A 158 -14.13 11.54 -3.09
N THR A 159 -14.37 10.30 -2.68
CA THR A 159 -14.76 9.97 -1.30
C THR A 159 -13.60 9.28 -0.59
N VAL A 160 -13.25 9.80 0.59
CA VAL A 160 -12.16 9.28 1.39
C VAL A 160 -12.62 8.87 2.78
N VAL A 161 -11.83 8.02 3.42
CA VAL A 161 -11.97 7.65 4.82
C VAL A 161 -10.71 8.08 5.56
N LEU A 162 -10.89 8.70 6.72
CA LEU A 162 -9.82 9.05 7.63
C LEU A 162 -9.97 8.25 8.93
N ASP A 163 -8.85 7.69 9.38
CA ASP A 163 -8.71 7.19 10.74
C ASP A 163 -7.31 7.53 11.28
N VAL A 164 -7.19 7.48 12.60
CA VAL A 164 -5.94 7.78 13.32
C VAL A 164 -5.54 6.56 14.12
N THR A 165 -4.36 6.03 13.85
CA THR A 165 -3.77 4.94 14.63
C THR A 165 -2.62 5.42 15.50
N ASP A 166 -2.37 4.67 16.56
CA ASP A 166 -1.16 4.79 17.34
C ASP A 166 -0.08 3.81 16.83
N THR A 167 1.18 4.24 16.91
CA THR A 167 2.37 3.39 16.82
C THR A 167 3.34 3.74 17.96
N TYR A 168 4.14 2.76 18.35
CA TYR A 168 5.11 2.87 19.43
C TYR A 168 6.52 2.81 18.88
N PHE A 169 7.44 3.52 19.51
CA PHE A 169 8.86 3.48 19.16
C PHE A 169 9.74 3.42 20.40
N SER A 170 10.96 2.91 20.25
CA SER A 170 11.93 2.75 21.34
C SER A 170 13.18 3.55 21.01
N GLY A 171 13.42 4.65 21.73
CA GLY A 171 14.59 5.51 21.60
C GLY A 171 14.86 6.27 22.90
N SER A 172 16.14 6.43 23.25
CA SER A 172 16.61 7.00 24.53
C SER A 172 16.73 8.54 24.53
N THR A 173 16.70 9.18 23.37
CA THR A 173 16.98 10.63 23.22
C THR A 173 15.76 11.48 22.88
N THR A 174 14.55 10.93 22.98
CA THR A 174 13.33 11.72 22.78
C THR A 174 12.80 12.23 24.11
N GLU A 175 12.59 13.55 24.25
CA GLU A 175 11.88 14.19 25.37
C GLU A 175 10.38 13.79 25.46
N CYS A 176 9.93 12.84 24.64
CA CYS A 176 8.57 12.33 24.65
C CYS A 176 8.28 11.58 25.95
N LYS A 177 7.35 12.12 26.74
CA LYS A 177 6.82 11.40 27.91
C LYS A 177 6.06 10.15 27.46
N PRO A 178 6.26 8.98 28.09
CA PRO A 178 5.49 7.78 27.80
C PRO A 178 3.98 8.02 27.92
N ARG A 179 3.21 7.47 27.00
CA ARG A 179 1.75 7.61 26.95
C ARG A 179 1.07 6.27 26.77
N ARG A 180 -0.12 6.15 27.38
CA ARG A 180 -1.03 5.03 27.17
C ARG A 180 -1.71 5.20 25.81
N GLY A 181 -1.44 4.32 24.87
CA GLY A 181 -2.12 4.30 23.58
C GLY A 181 -3.47 3.58 23.62
N LYS A 182 -4.14 3.55 22.47
CA LYS A 182 -5.48 2.98 22.27
C LYS A 182 -5.54 1.47 22.53
N ASP A 183 -4.43 0.76 22.41
CA ASP A 183 -4.34 -0.67 22.75
C ASP A 183 -4.03 -0.92 24.24
N GLY A 184 -3.88 0.14 25.03
CA GLY A 184 -3.62 0.09 26.46
C GLY A 184 -2.13 0.09 26.84
N ASN A 185 -1.21 -0.07 25.89
CA ASN A 185 0.23 -0.08 26.16
C ASN A 185 0.78 1.32 26.46
N ILE A 186 1.70 1.41 27.41
CA ILE A 186 2.38 2.66 27.80
C ILE A 186 3.79 2.65 27.23
N SER A 187 4.08 3.55 26.28
CA SER A 187 5.42 3.75 25.73
C SER A 187 5.49 5.10 25.00
N ASN A 188 6.60 5.38 24.32
CA ASN A 188 6.69 6.55 23.45
C ASN A 188 5.74 6.37 22.27
N LEU A 189 4.73 7.24 22.20
CA LEU A 189 3.56 7.10 21.34
C LEU A 189 3.61 8.14 20.21
N LEU A 190 3.42 7.68 18.98
CA LEU A 190 3.19 8.52 17.81
C LEU A 190 1.80 8.19 17.25
N GLN A 191 1.05 9.23 16.89
CA GLN A 191 -0.21 9.10 16.18
C GLN A 191 0.00 9.31 14.68
N ILE A 192 -0.72 8.53 13.87
CA ILE A 192 -0.65 8.62 12.41
C ILE A 192 -2.07 8.74 11.89
N GLY A 193 -2.38 9.90 11.31
CA GLY A 193 -3.59 10.10 10.52
C GLY A 193 -3.35 9.58 9.11
N LEU A 194 -4.25 8.73 8.60
CA LEU A 194 -4.18 8.17 7.26
C LEU A 194 -5.50 8.42 6.53
N VAL A 195 -5.41 9.02 5.35
CA VAL A 195 -6.54 9.24 4.45
C VAL A 195 -6.41 8.26 3.28
N VAL A 196 -7.45 7.45 3.07
CA VAL A 196 -7.49 6.45 1.99
C VAL A 196 -8.73 6.63 1.11
N SER A 197 -8.67 6.13 -0.12
CA SER A 197 -9.84 6.04 -0.99
C SER A 197 -10.90 5.09 -0.40
N PHE A 198 -12.19 5.42 -0.58
CA PHE A 198 -13.26 4.70 0.11
C PHE A 198 -13.45 3.24 -0.38
N LYS A 199 -13.43 2.99 -1.69
CA LYS A 199 -13.70 1.65 -2.23
C LYS A 199 -12.48 0.74 -2.17
N ASN A 200 -11.31 1.25 -2.56
CA ASN A 200 -10.11 0.43 -2.71
C ASN A 200 -9.10 0.59 -1.57
N GLY A 201 -9.23 1.60 -0.72
CA GLY A 201 -8.30 1.84 0.38
C GLY A 201 -6.92 2.30 -0.09
N PHE A 202 -6.83 2.92 -1.27
CA PHE A 202 -5.56 3.44 -1.78
C PHE A 202 -5.10 4.61 -0.90
N PRO A 203 -3.84 4.63 -0.40
CA PRO A 203 -3.33 5.72 0.44
C PRO A 203 -3.23 7.03 -0.35
N LEU A 204 -3.79 8.11 0.20
CA LEU A 204 -3.82 9.42 -0.46
C LEU A 204 -3.04 10.47 0.33
N LEU A 205 -3.23 10.53 1.65
CA LEU A 205 -2.54 11.47 2.54
C LEU A 205 -2.16 10.79 3.85
N HIS A 206 -1.08 11.24 4.47
CA HIS A 206 -0.74 10.85 5.84
C HIS A 206 -0.11 11.98 6.63
N ARG A 207 -0.34 12.03 7.94
CA ARG A 207 0.36 12.96 8.84
C ARG A 207 0.71 12.29 10.16
N THR A 208 1.81 12.72 10.74
CA THR A 208 2.29 12.24 12.04
C THR A 208 2.05 13.28 13.11
N TYR A 209 1.45 12.88 14.23
CA TYR A 209 1.12 13.74 15.37
C TYR A 209 1.70 13.19 16.66
N ASP A 210 1.90 14.06 17.63
CA ASP A 210 2.25 13.60 18.98
C ASP A 210 1.09 12.86 19.62
N GLY A 211 1.41 11.92 20.52
CA GLY A 211 0.46 10.99 21.10
C GLY A 211 -0.68 11.58 21.95
N ASN A 212 -0.68 12.89 22.20
CA ASN A 212 -1.66 13.61 23.01
C ASN A 212 -2.68 14.40 22.18
N VAL A 213 -2.58 14.40 20.85
CA VAL A 213 -3.49 15.16 19.99
C VAL A 213 -4.84 14.42 19.90
N ASN A 214 -5.92 15.17 20.03
CA ASN A 214 -7.27 14.62 19.87
C ASN A 214 -7.58 14.48 18.37
N ASN A 215 -8.21 13.35 17.98
CA ASN A 215 -8.76 13.10 16.65
C ASN A 215 -9.48 14.31 16.02
N VAL A 216 -10.25 15.08 16.80
CA VAL A 216 -10.95 16.29 16.30
C VAL A 216 -9.98 17.33 15.74
N LYS A 217 -8.88 17.61 16.45
CA LYS A 217 -7.83 18.54 16.01
C LYS A 217 -7.02 18.00 14.83
N ILE A 218 -6.74 16.69 14.83
CA ILE A 218 -6.08 16.02 13.70
C ILE A 218 -6.91 16.18 12.43
N PHE A 219 -8.23 16.04 12.55
CA PHE A 219 -9.11 16.24 11.40
C PHE A 219 -9.18 17.71 10.97
N GLU A 220 -9.23 18.67 11.89
CA GLU A 220 -9.16 20.11 11.53
C GLU A 220 -7.90 20.44 10.72
N ASP A 221 -6.76 19.88 11.11
CA ASP A 221 -5.47 20.02 10.40
C ASP A 221 -5.51 19.39 8.99
N LEU A 222 -5.96 18.14 8.88
CA LEU A 222 -6.06 17.43 7.60
C LEU A 222 -7.16 17.95 6.67
N LEU A 223 -8.20 18.60 7.20
CA LEU A 223 -9.36 19.05 6.43
C LEU A 223 -8.95 19.99 5.30
N LYS A 224 -8.01 20.90 5.58
CA LYS A 224 -7.50 21.84 4.58
C LYS A 224 -6.84 21.09 3.43
N GLU A 225 -5.98 20.12 3.73
CA GLU A 225 -5.29 19.34 2.70
C GLU A 225 -6.24 18.48 1.88
N ILE A 226 -7.24 17.86 2.51
CA ILE A 226 -8.27 17.08 1.82
C ILE A 226 -9.02 17.98 0.84
N SER A 227 -9.42 19.17 1.29
CA SER A 227 -10.12 20.17 0.46
C SER A 227 -9.24 20.69 -0.68
N ASP A 228 -7.99 21.08 -0.41
CA ASP A 228 -7.05 21.62 -1.38
C ASP A 228 -6.72 20.61 -2.49
N ASN A 229 -6.76 19.31 -2.19
CA ASN A 229 -6.60 18.24 -3.17
C ASN A 229 -7.89 17.91 -3.95
N GLY A 230 -8.99 18.62 -3.69
CA GLY A 230 -10.26 18.48 -4.38
C GLY A 230 -11.06 17.22 -4.00
N LEU A 231 -10.80 16.65 -2.82
CA LEU A 231 -11.55 15.51 -2.28
C LEU A 231 -12.79 16.04 -1.59
N ARG A 232 -13.99 15.81 -2.16
CA ARG A 232 -15.22 16.45 -1.65
C ARG A 232 -16.04 15.59 -0.70
N GLY A 233 -15.81 14.27 -0.68
CA GLY A 233 -16.55 13.34 0.18
C GLY A 233 -15.67 12.79 1.30
N ILE A 234 -16.18 12.77 2.53
CA ILE A 234 -15.46 12.18 3.67
C ILE A 234 -16.36 11.33 4.55
N ILE A 235 -15.85 10.16 4.97
CA ILE A 235 -16.51 9.28 5.92
C ILE A 235 -15.63 9.15 7.16
N LEU A 236 -16.21 9.39 8.33
CA LEU A 236 -15.49 9.49 9.60
C LEU A 236 -16.16 8.68 10.69
N ASP A 237 -15.35 8.19 11.64
CA ASP A 237 -15.91 7.63 12.87
C ASP A 237 -16.32 8.72 13.88
N ARG A 238 -17.11 8.33 14.88
CA ARG A 238 -17.62 9.19 15.96
C ARG A 238 -16.57 9.93 16.77
N GLY A 239 -15.30 9.49 16.71
CA GLY A 239 -14.18 10.19 17.34
C GLY A 239 -13.89 11.56 16.74
N PHE A 240 -14.29 11.79 15.49
CA PHE A 240 -14.00 13.02 14.73
C PHE A 240 -15.16 14.02 14.71
N PHE A 241 -16.31 13.67 15.32
CA PHE A 241 -17.48 14.53 15.31
C PHE A 241 -17.31 15.76 16.21
N SER A 242 -17.51 16.94 15.62
CA SER A 242 -17.56 18.24 16.29
C SER A 242 -18.58 19.12 15.56
N LYS A 243 -19.39 19.90 16.30
CA LYS A 243 -20.37 20.82 15.67
C LYS A 243 -19.67 21.90 14.83
N ILE A 244 -18.45 22.28 15.20
CA ILE A 244 -17.63 23.27 14.48
C ILE A 244 -17.19 22.66 13.15
N ASN A 245 -16.60 21.47 13.20
CA ASN A 245 -16.10 20.76 12.02
C ASN A 245 -17.20 20.48 10.99
N ILE A 246 -18.43 20.20 11.44
CA ILE A 246 -19.59 20.06 10.55
C ILE A 246 -19.92 21.38 9.84
N LYS A 247 -19.82 22.52 10.52
CA LYS A 247 -20.03 23.84 9.89
C LYS A 247 -18.92 24.13 8.88
N ASP A 248 -17.67 23.85 9.22
CA ASP A 248 -16.52 24.10 8.35
C ASP A 248 -16.61 23.26 7.07
N LEU A 249 -16.92 21.96 7.21
CA LEU A 249 -17.18 21.06 6.08
C LEU A 249 -18.27 21.60 5.15
N LYS A 250 -19.35 22.17 5.71
CA LYS A 250 -20.42 22.76 4.92
C LYS A 250 -20.00 24.04 4.21
N GLN A 251 -19.22 24.90 4.86
CA GLN A 251 -18.67 26.11 4.25
C GLN A 251 -17.73 25.78 3.08
N LEU A 252 -16.99 24.67 3.19
CA LEU A 252 -16.14 24.15 2.12
C LEU A 252 -16.91 23.36 1.04
N GLY A 253 -18.23 23.24 1.15
CA GLY A 253 -19.06 22.49 0.19
C GLY A 253 -18.80 20.98 0.19
N MET A 254 -18.23 20.45 1.28
CA MET A 254 -17.89 19.04 1.41
C MET A 254 -19.08 18.20 1.88
N GLN A 255 -19.13 16.97 1.37
CA GLN A 255 -20.08 15.93 1.74
C GLN A 255 -19.48 15.06 2.84
N VAL A 256 -20.18 14.91 3.96
CA VAL A 256 -19.73 14.15 5.13
C VAL A 256 -20.74 13.09 5.53
N ILE A 257 -20.22 11.92 5.93
CA ILE A 257 -20.93 10.91 6.70
C ILE A 257 -20.09 10.65 7.96
N VAL A 258 -20.62 10.92 9.15
CA VAL A 258 -19.84 10.79 10.39
C VAL A 258 -20.67 10.20 11.51
N GLY A 259 -20.08 9.29 12.28
CA GLY A 259 -20.68 8.78 13.51
C GLY A 259 -20.88 9.90 14.52
N VAL A 260 -21.93 9.84 15.33
CA VAL A 260 -22.19 10.86 16.37
C VAL A 260 -22.22 10.18 17.74
N LYS A 261 -21.48 10.75 18.69
CA LYS A 261 -21.54 10.28 20.08
C LYS A 261 -22.92 10.57 20.67
N GLN A 262 -23.51 9.57 21.33
CA GLN A 262 -24.79 9.74 22.01
C GLN A 262 -24.61 10.56 23.28
N THR A 263 -24.84 11.87 23.20
CA THR A 263 -24.92 12.73 24.38
C THR A 263 -26.33 12.68 24.96
N VAL A 264 -26.48 12.97 26.25
CA VAL A 264 -27.80 13.02 26.92
C VAL A 264 -28.77 13.95 26.20
N ALA A 265 -28.28 15.08 25.68
CA ALA A 265 -29.08 16.01 24.89
C ALA A 265 -29.64 15.36 23.61
N LEU A 266 -28.79 14.68 22.83
CA LEU A 266 -29.22 14.00 21.60
C LEU A 266 -30.14 12.80 21.88
N GLN A 267 -29.91 12.08 22.98
CA GLN A 267 -30.80 11.01 23.43
C GLN A 267 -32.20 11.55 23.73
N LYS A 268 -32.29 12.63 24.53
CA LYS A 268 -33.57 13.27 24.87
C LYS A 268 -34.27 13.86 23.65
N GLN A 269 -33.51 14.48 22.76
CA GLN A 269 -34.06 15.16 21.58
C GLN A 269 -34.53 14.20 20.49
N PHE A 270 -33.79 13.11 20.24
CA PHE A 270 -34.04 12.23 19.08
C PHE A 270 -34.37 10.81 19.47
N LEU A 271 -33.61 10.16 20.36
CA LEU A 271 -33.84 8.73 20.66
C LEU A 271 -35.09 8.49 21.51
N ASN A 272 -35.47 9.43 22.37
CA ASN A 272 -36.67 9.31 23.20
C ASN A 272 -37.97 9.36 22.40
N THR A 273 -37.94 9.94 21.20
CA THR A 273 -39.11 10.06 20.31
C THR A 273 -39.27 8.84 19.39
N ILE A 274 -38.38 7.85 19.51
CA ILE A 274 -38.43 6.61 18.72
C ILE A 274 -39.19 5.56 19.52
N ASP A 275 -40.36 5.16 19.01
CA ASP A 275 -41.00 3.92 19.42
C ASP A 275 -40.31 2.73 18.71
N ARG A 276 -39.99 1.69 19.49
CA ARG A 276 -39.35 0.47 18.99
C ARG A 276 -40.25 -0.29 18.02
N SER A 277 -41.56 -0.32 18.29
CA SER A 277 -42.53 -0.99 17.42
C SER A 277 -42.64 -0.31 16.06
N GLU A 278 -42.44 1.02 16.01
CA GLU A 278 -42.46 1.80 14.77
C GLU A 278 -41.18 1.68 13.94
N ILE A 279 -40.01 1.64 14.58
CA ILE A 279 -38.73 1.55 13.86
C ILE A 279 -38.44 0.12 13.38
N TYR A 280 -38.91 -0.89 14.12
CA TYR A 280 -38.67 -2.31 13.81
C TYR A 280 -39.64 -2.86 12.76
N VAL A 281 -39.65 -2.26 11.58
CA VAL A 281 -40.51 -2.66 10.45
C VAL A 281 -39.74 -2.67 9.15
N LYS A 282 -40.23 -3.44 8.16
CA LYS A 282 -39.58 -3.61 6.85
C LYS A 282 -39.27 -2.29 6.13
N LYS A 283 -40.13 -1.27 6.29
CA LYS A 283 -39.93 0.08 5.71
C LYS A 283 -38.63 0.75 6.18
N HIS A 284 -38.20 0.50 7.41
CA HIS A 284 -37.01 1.10 8.02
C HIS A 284 -35.79 0.19 7.94
N GLN A 285 -35.92 -0.97 7.32
CA GLN A 285 -34.90 -2.01 7.29
C GLN A 285 -33.79 -1.67 6.28
N VAL A 286 -32.54 -1.78 6.73
CA VAL A 286 -31.35 -1.72 5.88
C VAL A 286 -30.55 -3.01 6.07
N VAL A 287 -30.44 -3.79 5.01
CA VAL A 287 -29.65 -5.02 4.98
C VAL A 287 -28.18 -4.69 4.74
N LEU A 288 -27.33 -5.10 5.67
CA LEU A 288 -25.87 -5.02 5.59
C LEU A 288 -25.29 -6.42 5.36
N LYS A 289 -23.97 -6.52 5.14
CA LYS A 289 -23.30 -7.81 4.84
C LYS A 289 -23.45 -8.84 5.97
N GLU A 290 -23.33 -8.39 7.22
CA GLU A 290 -23.28 -9.28 8.39
C GLU A 290 -24.50 -9.14 9.31
N THR A 291 -25.35 -8.14 9.08
CA THR A 291 -26.45 -7.83 9.98
C THR A 291 -27.54 -7.01 9.30
N ILE A 292 -28.66 -6.85 9.98
CA ILE A 292 -29.77 -6.00 9.56
C ILE A 292 -29.95 -4.91 10.61
N VAL A 293 -30.07 -3.68 10.16
CA VAL A 293 -30.33 -2.53 11.03
C VAL A 293 -31.60 -1.80 10.60
N TYR A 294 -32.15 -1.00 11.50
CA TYR A 294 -33.36 -0.22 11.28
C TYR A 294 -33.08 1.26 11.48
N THR A 295 -33.60 2.12 10.60
CA THR A 295 -33.25 3.54 10.57
C THR A 295 -34.43 4.48 10.74
N LYS A 296 -34.21 5.59 11.45
CA LYS A 296 -35.12 6.74 11.49
C LYS A 296 -34.31 8.03 11.39
N SER A 297 -34.64 8.91 10.44
CA SER A 297 -33.92 10.16 10.21
C SER A 297 -34.59 11.37 10.84
N PHE A 298 -33.75 12.33 11.21
CA PHE A 298 -34.15 13.62 11.78
C PHE A 298 -33.36 14.75 11.11
N ARG A 299 -33.94 15.94 11.02
CA ARG A 299 -33.17 17.14 10.61
C ARG A 299 -32.22 17.54 11.73
N TYR A 300 -30.95 17.77 11.40
CA TYR A 300 -29.94 18.18 12.38
C TYR A 300 -28.80 18.93 11.68
N LEU A 301 -28.33 20.04 12.24
CA LEU A 301 -27.21 20.84 11.69
C LEU A 301 -27.31 21.13 10.17
N GLY A 302 -28.53 21.35 9.67
CA GLY A 302 -28.83 21.53 8.24
C GLY A 302 -28.46 20.35 7.34
N GLY A 303 -28.33 19.14 7.90
CA GLY A 303 -28.30 17.86 7.22
C GLY A 303 -29.29 16.92 7.89
N LYS A 304 -28.98 15.62 7.90
CA LYS A 304 -29.79 14.59 8.55
C LYS A 304 -28.98 13.85 9.61
N LEU A 305 -29.61 13.57 10.73
CA LEU A 305 -29.13 12.64 11.75
C LEU A 305 -29.96 11.36 11.65
N ILE A 306 -29.31 10.24 11.37
CA ILE A 306 -29.92 8.93 11.30
C ILE A 306 -29.70 8.22 12.63
N ALA A 307 -30.79 7.86 13.30
CA ALA A 307 -30.78 6.89 14.38
C ALA A 307 -30.83 5.49 13.80
N ILE A 308 -29.85 4.66 14.17
CA ILE A 308 -29.68 3.29 13.69
C ILE A 308 -29.92 2.37 14.87
N TYR A 309 -30.93 1.53 14.78
CA TYR A 309 -31.20 0.48 15.74
C TYR A 309 -30.66 -0.86 15.22
N ASN A 310 -29.73 -1.46 15.96
CA ASN A 310 -29.20 -2.79 15.71
C ASN A 310 -29.64 -3.75 16.83
N PRO A 311 -30.65 -4.61 16.57
CA PRO A 311 -31.16 -5.56 17.55
C PRO A 311 -30.12 -6.59 18.00
N ALA A 312 -29.29 -7.09 17.06
CA ALA A 312 -28.23 -8.05 17.39
C ALA A 312 -27.20 -7.44 18.34
N LEU A 313 -26.81 -6.18 18.11
CA LEU A 313 -25.92 -5.44 19.01
C LEU A 313 -26.57 -5.14 20.36
N GLU A 314 -27.90 -4.96 20.38
CA GLU A 314 -28.63 -4.76 21.62
C GLU A 314 -28.52 -5.98 22.53
N VAL A 315 -28.87 -7.16 22.01
CA VAL A 315 -28.83 -8.43 22.74
C VAL A 315 -27.42 -8.66 23.29
N LEU A 316 -26.40 -8.61 22.42
CA LEU A 316 -25.01 -8.83 22.82
C LEU A 316 -24.53 -7.89 23.95
N LYS A 317 -24.96 -6.63 23.95
CA LYS A 317 -24.58 -5.66 24.99
C LYS A 317 -25.40 -5.81 26.25
N ARG A 318 -26.68 -6.17 26.15
CA ARG A 318 -27.53 -6.45 27.31
C ARG A 318 -27.00 -7.64 28.09
N ASP A 319 -26.62 -8.72 27.41
CA ASP A 319 -26.06 -9.90 28.06
C ASP A 319 -24.78 -9.56 28.84
N LYS A 320 -23.90 -8.72 28.28
CA LYS A 320 -22.70 -8.22 28.98
C LYS A 320 -22.98 -7.29 30.17
N ILE A 321 -24.06 -6.52 30.11
CA ILE A 321 -24.47 -5.68 31.24
C ILE A 321 -25.03 -6.56 32.36
N LEU A 322 -25.82 -7.57 32.01
CA LEU A 322 -26.41 -8.53 32.94
C LEU A 322 -25.37 -9.45 33.58
N SER A 323 -24.30 -9.82 32.85
CA SER A 323 -23.15 -10.56 33.41
C SER A 323 -22.28 -9.73 34.37
N GLY A 324 -22.54 -8.42 34.50
CA GLY A 324 -21.82 -7.52 35.41
C GLY A 324 -20.54 -6.91 34.83
N ASP A 325 -20.22 -7.16 33.55
CA ASP A 325 -18.99 -6.73 32.89
C ASP A 325 -19.01 -5.24 32.47
N GLU A 326 -20.19 -4.62 32.32
CA GLU A 326 -20.34 -3.20 32.02
C GLU A 326 -21.34 -2.51 32.98
N LYS A 327 -20.85 -1.62 33.86
CA LYS A 327 -21.70 -0.79 34.75
C LYS A 327 -21.99 0.59 34.15
N GLY A 328 -23.23 1.09 34.30
CA GLY A 328 -23.56 2.52 34.12
C GLY A 328 -24.11 2.98 32.76
N LYS A 329 -24.49 2.08 31.83
CA LYS A 329 -25.17 2.47 30.59
C LYS A 329 -26.69 2.34 30.73
N ASN A 330 -27.42 3.37 30.29
CA ASN A 330 -28.88 3.33 30.24
C ASN A 330 -29.35 2.27 29.22
N ILE A 331 -29.97 1.20 29.72
CA ILE A 331 -30.42 0.03 28.95
C ILE A 331 -31.32 0.44 27.76
N ARG A 332 -32.07 1.53 27.90
CA ARG A 332 -33.01 2.02 26.89
C ARG A 332 -32.36 2.28 25.53
N TYR A 333 -31.15 2.83 25.50
CA TYR A 333 -30.45 3.25 24.28
C TYR A 333 -29.44 2.21 23.76
N VAL A 334 -29.35 1.06 24.43
CA VAL A 334 -28.51 -0.04 23.97
C VAL A 334 -29.01 -0.51 22.60
N GLY A 335 -28.07 -0.80 21.70
CA GLY A 335 -28.36 -1.14 20.29
C GLY A 335 -28.52 0.06 19.35
N TYR A 336 -28.70 1.28 19.87
CA TYR A 336 -28.73 2.47 19.03
C TYR A 336 -27.33 2.96 18.66
N SER A 337 -27.21 3.54 17.48
CA SER A 337 -26.06 4.35 17.00
C SER A 337 -26.59 5.58 16.27
N LEU A 338 -25.81 6.64 16.20
CA LEU A 338 -26.18 7.88 15.50
C LEU A 338 -25.17 8.16 14.39
N VAL A 339 -25.65 8.54 13.21
CA VAL A 339 -24.83 8.97 12.08
C VAL A 339 -25.37 10.28 11.54
N TYR A 340 -24.51 11.28 11.37
CA TYR A 340 -24.84 12.53 10.68
C TYR A 340 -24.38 12.46 9.23
N HIS A 341 -25.18 13.00 8.31
CA HIS A 341 -24.74 13.27 6.96
C HIS A 341 -25.39 14.52 6.36
N ASN A 342 -24.72 15.14 5.38
CA ASN A 342 -25.26 16.24 4.56
C ASN A 342 -25.30 15.90 3.07
N THR A 343 -25.28 14.60 2.74
CA THR A 343 -25.23 14.09 1.38
C THR A 343 -26.62 13.89 0.78
N GLU A 344 -26.70 13.83 -0.56
CA GLU A 344 -27.93 13.49 -1.30
C GLU A 344 -28.25 11.99 -1.33
N TYR A 345 -27.38 11.16 -0.76
CA TYR A 345 -27.61 9.72 -0.63
C TYR A 345 -28.88 9.40 0.16
N THR A 346 -29.52 8.30 -0.23
CA THR A 346 -30.61 7.67 0.54
C THR A 346 -30.09 7.18 1.89
N GLU A 347 -30.99 7.00 2.87
CA GLU A 347 -30.61 6.50 4.20
C GLU A 347 -29.86 5.16 4.11
N ALA A 348 -30.37 4.23 3.29
CA ALA A 348 -29.76 2.92 3.11
C ALA A 348 -28.34 3.01 2.54
N GLU A 349 -28.08 3.93 1.60
CA GLU A 349 -26.74 4.16 1.05
C GLU A 349 -25.80 4.77 2.09
N VAL A 350 -26.26 5.74 2.88
CA VAL A 350 -25.46 6.34 3.96
C VAL A 350 -25.05 5.29 4.97
N ILE A 351 -25.99 4.45 5.39
CA ILE A 351 -25.71 3.38 6.35
C ILE A 351 -24.73 2.37 5.75
N LYS A 352 -24.97 1.87 4.54
CA LYS A 352 -24.02 0.94 3.88
C LYS A 352 -22.61 1.53 3.82
N LYS A 353 -22.47 2.77 3.34
CA LYS A 353 -21.18 3.47 3.27
C LYS A 353 -20.52 3.65 4.64
N TYR A 354 -21.29 4.02 5.67
CA TYR A 354 -20.76 4.21 7.02
C TYR A 354 -20.25 2.91 7.66
N PHE A 355 -20.88 1.76 7.36
CA PHE A 355 -20.44 0.46 7.85
C PHE A 355 -19.28 -0.12 7.03
N GLU A 356 -19.13 0.26 5.75
CA GLU A 356 -18.00 -0.13 4.88
C GLU A 356 -16.73 0.74 5.04
N LYS A 357 -16.74 1.71 5.96
CA LYS A 357 -15.58 2.58 6.24
C LYS A 357 -14.37 1.83 6.84
N ASP A 358 -14.53 0.56 7.20
CA ASP A 358 -13.47 -0.30 7.76
C ASP A 358 -12.29 -0.53 6.79
N VAL A 359 -12.40 -0.05 5.54
CA VAL A 359 -11.29 0.02 4.58
C VAL A 359 -10.02 0.66 5.15
N VAL A 360 -10.15 1.73 5.95
CA VAL A 360 -8.98 2.39 6.57
C VAL A 360 -8.39 1.54 7.70
N GLU A 361 -9.22 0.79 8.42
CA GLU A 361 -8.75 -0.17 9.44
C GLU A 361 -8.00 -1.33 8.79
N ARG A 362 -8.48 -1.84 7.65
CA ARG A 362 -7.76 -2.84 6.84
C ARG A 362 -6.42 -2.28 6.35
N ALA A 363 -6.39 -1.02 5.93
CA ALA A 363 -5.17 -0.31 5.57
C ALA A 363 -4.16 -0.26 6.75
N PHE A 364 -4.61 0.14 7.95
CA PHE A 364 -3.75 0.13 9.14
C PHE A 364 -3.30 -1.27 9.57
N LYS A 365 -4.14 -2.30 9.38
CA LYS A 365 -3.74 -3.69 9.64
C LYS A 365 -2.58 -4.10 8.73
N LYS A 366 -2.59 -3.68 7.45
CA LYS A 366 -1.47 -3.88 6.51
C LYS A 366 -0.23 -3.10 6.95
N MET A 367 -0.41 -1.84 7.36
CA MET A 367 0.70 -1.01 7.82
C MET A 367 1.37 -1.59 9.07
N LYS A 368 0.59 -2.03 10.07
CA LYS A 368 1.12 -2.60 11.32
C LYS A 368 1.72 -4.00 11.16
N GLY A 369 1.14 -4.84 10.31
CA GLY A 369 1.55 -6.23 10.14
C GLY A 369 2.67 -6.39 9.09
N PRO A 370 2.32 -6.57 7.81
CA PRO A 370 3.28 -6.67 6.70
C PRO A 370 4.35 -5.57 6.71
N LEU A 371 3.94 -4.29 6.79
CA LEU A 371 4.84 -3.14 6.70
C LEU A 371 5.44 -2.73 8.05
N SER A 372 5.29 -3.54 9.11
CA SER A 372 6.00 -3.37 10.38
C SER A 372 6.08 -1.91 10.87
N LEU A 373 4.93 -1.21 10.93
CA LEU A 373 4.83 0.21 11.30
C LEU A 373 5.48 0.54 12.65
N ARG A 374 5.54 -0.43 13.58
CA ARG A 374 6.24 -0.28 14.85
C ARG A 374 7.75 -0.30 14.58
N PRO A 375 8.45 0.85 14.60
CA PRO A 375 9.87 0.88 14.32
C PRO A 375 10.61 0.24 15.48
N ILE A 376 11.39 -0.80 15.20
CA ILE A 376 12.24 -1.46 16.19
C ILE A 376 13.64 -0.83 16.07
N ARG A 377 14.19 -0.35 17.19
CA ARG A 377 15.56 0.24 17.30
C ARG A 377 15.77 1.57 16.54
N VAL A 378 14.78 2.46 16.54
CA VAL A 378 14.92 3.81 15.97
C VAL A 378 15.08 4.84 17.10
N TRP A 379 16.26 5.45 17.17
CA TRP A 379 16.70 6.25 18.31
C TRP A 379 16.25 7.71 18.24
N LEU A 380 16.14 8.27 17.03
CA LEU A 380 15.82 9.69 16.80
C LEU A 380 14.40 9.85 16.27
N ARG A 381 13.66 10.84 16.80
CA ARG A 381 12.29 11.19 16.37
C ARG A 381 12.18 11.36 14.85
N ARG A 382 13.18 12.01 14.27
CA ARG A 382 13.28 12.30 12.83
C ARG A 382 13.31 11.02 11.98
N HIS A 383 14.08 10.01 12.41
CA HIS A 383 14.10 8.68 11.78
C HIS A 383 12.79 7.91 11.97
N VAL A 384 12.06 8.13 13.07
CA VAL A 384 10.72 7.54 13.25
C VAL A 384 9.76 8.09 12.19
N VAL A 385 9.78 9.41 11.95
CA VAL A 385 8.97 10.03 10.89
C VAL A 385 9.39 9.53 9.51
N ALA A 386 10.69 9.42 9.23
CA ALA A 386 11.20 8.85 7.99
C ALA A 386 10.74 7.40 7.78
N HIS A 387 10.75 6.57 8.84
CA HIS A 387 10.21 5.19 8.79
C HIS A 387 8.72 5.17 8.45
N VAL A 388 7.92 6.08 9.01
CA VAL A 388 6.49 6.21 8.66
C VAL A 388 6.32 6.54 7.18
N LYS A 389 7.12 7.46 6.63
CA LYS A 389 7.13 7.79 5.20
C LYS A 389 7.48 6.58 4.33
N VAL A 390 8.49 5.78 4.72
CA VAL A 390 8.84 4.52 4.03
C VAL A 390 7.69 3.52 4.07
N CYS A 391 7.03 3.37 5.23
CA CYS A 391 5.86 2.51 5.37
C CYS A 391 4.70 2.99 4.48
N TYR A 392 4.47 4.30 4.40
CA TYR A 392 3.45 4.90 3.54
C TYR A 392 3.73 4.61 2.05
N LEU A 393 4.96 4.84 1.57
CA LEU A 393 5.33 4.54 0.17
C LEU A 393 5.30 3.04 -0.14
N SER A 394 5.67 2.20 0.83
CA SER A 394 5.53 0.75 0.70
C SER A 394 4.05 0.36 0.56
N MET A 395 3.18 1.04 1.32
CA MET A 395 1.74 0.83 1.27
C MET A 395 1.12 1.27 -0.05
N THR A 396 1.59 2.36 -0.67
CA THR A 396 1.06 2.79 -1.99
C THR A 396 1.40 1.78 -3.07
N ILE A 397 2.62 1.25 -3.10
CA ILE A 397 3.02 0.17 -4.03
C ILE A 397 2.19 -1.10 -3.78
N LEU A 398 2.07 -1.54 -2.52
CA LEU A 398 1.30 -2.73 -2.18
C LEU A 398 -0.20 -2.57 -2.51
N SER A 399 -0.77 -1.39 -2.31
CA SER A 399 -2.17 -1.10 -2.61
C SER A 399 -2.41 -1.07 -4.12
N LEU A 400 -1.46 -0.56 -4.92
CA LEU A 400 -1.54 -0.62 -6.37
C LEU A 400 -1.44 -2.07 -6.89
N LEU A 401 -0.53 -2.87 -6.32
CA LEU A 401 -0.42 -4.29 -6.61
C LEU A 401 -1.74 -5.00 -6.33
N GLU A 402 -2.32 -4.76 -5.16
CA GLU A 402 -3.58 -5.39 -4.74
C GLU A 402 -4.77 -4.97 -5.60
N TYR A 403 -4.85 -3.68 -5.95
CA TYR A 403 -5.86 -3.20 -6.90
C TYR A 403 -5.77 -3.95 -8.24
N LYS A 404 -4.56 -4.10 -8.80
CA LYS A 404 -4.37 -4.83 -10.06
C LYS A 404 -4.63 -6.33 -9.92
N SER A 405 -4.11 -6.98 -8.89
CA SER A 405 -4.23 -8.43 -8.68
C SER A 405 -5.64 -8.87 -8.25
N SER A 406 -6.45 -7.94 -7.72
CA SER A 406 -7.86 -8.21 -7.38
C SER A 406 -8.69 -8.71 -8.57
N LYS A 407 -8.30 -8.36 -9.81
CA LYS A 407 -8.95 -8.82 -11.05
C LYS A 407 -8.92 -10.35 -11.23
N ILE A 408 -7.96 -11.02 -10.59
CA ILE A 408 -7.88 -12.49 -10.52
C ILE A 408 -8.03 -13.01 -9.09
N LYS A 409 -8.64 -12.21 -8.21
CA LYS A 409 -8.95 -12.57 -6.81
C LYS A 409 -7.72 -12.97 -5.97
N ILE A 410 -6.57 -12.37 -6.24
CA ILE A 410 -5.33 -12.57 -5.46
C ILE A 410 -5.02 -11.29 -4.68
N SER A 411 -4.68 -11.42 -3.39
CA SER A 411 -4.25 -10.29 -2.57
C SER A 411 -2.84 -9.82 -2.97
N GLY A 412 -2.49 -8.55 -2.71
CA GLY A 412 -1.16 -8.05 -3.07
C GLY A 412 -0.01 -8.82 -2.38
N ILE A 413 -0.22 -9.24 -1.14
CA ILE A 413 0.76 -10.03 -0.37
C ILE A 413 0.93 -11.42 -0.98
N ASP A 414 -0.17 -12.08 -1.36
CA ASP A 414 -0.11 -13.41 -1.97
C ASP A 414 0.47 -13.35 -3.38
N ALA A 415 0.28 -12.25 -4.11
CA ALA A 415 0.95 -11.99 -5.37
C ALA A 415 2.48 -11.95 -5.17
N LEU A 416 2.99 -11.19 -4.18
CA LEU A 416 4.43 -11.16 -3.88
C LEU A 416 4.96 -12.54 -3.48
N LYS A 417 4.26 -13.27 -2.61
CA LYS A 417 4.65 -14.64 -2.21
C LYS A 417 4.74 -15.60 -3.39
N LYS A 418 3.78 -15.54 -4.33
CA LYS A 418 3.80 -16.36 -5.54
C LYS A 418 4.97 -16.02 -6.46
N MET A 419 5.39 -14.75 -6.48
CA MET A 419 6.46 -14.26 -7.35
C MET A 419 7.86 -14.45 -6.78
N GLN A 420 7.98 -14.61 -5.45
CA GLN A 420 9.23 -14.87 -4.75
C GLN A 420 10.00 -16.09 -5.29
N TYR A 421 9.30 -17.10 -5.82
CA TYR A 421 9.91 -18.34 -6.32
C TYR A 421 10.45 -18.25 -7.75
N ILE A 422 10.31 -17.08 -8.41
CA ILE A 422 10.83 -16.86 -9.76
C ILE A 422 12.19 -16.15 -9.63
N TYR A 423 13.24 -16.97 -9.68
CA TYR A 423 14.63 -16.53 -9.58
C TYR A 423 15.24 -16.27 -10.95
N LYS A 424 16.29 -15.44 -10.95
CA LYS A 424 17.20 -15.26 -12.08
C LYS A 424 18.49 -16.01 -11.78
N VAL A 425 18.78 -17.01 -12.60
CA VAL A 425 19.96 -17.88 -12.47
C VAL A 425 20.99 -17.45 -13.51
N LYS A 426 22.18 -17.06 -13.05
CA LYS A 426 23.30 -16.79 -13.93
C LYS A 426 24.06 -18.09 -14.15
N LEU A 427 24.23 -18.44 -15.43
CA LEU A 427 24.88 -19.65 -15.88
C LEU A 427 26.19 -19.29 -16.56
N ARG A 428 27.21 -20.12 -16.34
CA ARG A 428 28.54 -19.96 -16.94
C ARG A 428 29.00 -21.28 -17.55
N HIS A 429 29.42 -21.23 -18.81
CA HIS A 429 30.02 -22.38 -19.47
C HIS A 429 31.45 -22.62 -18.97
N SER A 430 31.80 -23.86 -18.63
CA SER A 430 33.12 -24.25 -18.09
C SER A 430 34.26 -23.91 -19.04
N ASP A 431 34.11 -24.27 -20.31
CA ASP A 431 35.17 -24.17 -21.33
C ASP A 431 35.24 -22.77 -21.96
N THR A 432 34.12 -22.30 -22.51
CA THR A 432 34.08 -21.02 -23.24
C THR A 432 34.03 -19.80 -22.32
N LYS A 433 33.83 -20.01 -21.01
CA LYS A 433 33.59 -18.96 -19.99
C LYS A 433 32.42 -18.02 -20.28
N LYS A 434 31.61 -18.30 -21.31
CA LYS A 434 30.43 -17.50 -21.69
C LYS A 434 29.38 -17.55 -20.58
N GLU A 435 28.80 -16.40 -20.28
CA GLU A 435 27.76 -16.23 -19.26
C GLU A 435 26.42 -15.83 -19.89
N TRP A 436 25.32 -16.33 -19.33
CA TRP A 436 23.97 -15.92 -19.70
C TRP A 436 23.01 -16.10 -18.52
N ASP A 437 21.87 -15.43 -18.59
CA ASP A 437 20.83 -15.49 -17.58
C ASP A 437 19.71 -16.43 -18.01
N LYS A 438 19.13 -17.14 -17.03
CA LYS A 438 17.91 -17.94 -17.21
C LYS A 438 16.94 -17.63 -16.08
N VAL A 439 15.68 -17.40 -16.42
CA VAL A 439 14.59 -17.22 -15.44
C VAL A 439 13.93 -18.57 -15.18
N VAL A 440 13.60 -18.85 -13.92
CA VAL A 440 12.88 -20.08 -13.53
C VAL A 440 11.52 -20.15 -14.21
N THR A 441 11.13 -21.35 -14.65
CA THR A 441 9.85 -21.60 -15.32
C THR A 441 8.67 -21.20 -14.45
N MET A 442 7.68 -20.57 -15.08
CA MET A 442 6.49 -20.05 -14.40
C MET A 442 5.32 -21.02 -14.51
N GLY A 443 4.49 -21.06 -13.47
CA GLY A 443 3.17 -21.69 -13.53
C GLY A 443 2.11 -20.72 -14.06
N LYS A 444 0.96 -21.26 -14.48
CA LYS A 444 -0.15 -20.49 -15.08
C LYS A 444 -0.58 -19.26 -14.27
N THR A 445 -0.71 -19.39 -12.95
CA THR A 445 -1.08 -18.25 -12.08
C THR A 445 -0.03 -17.13 -12.08
N GLN A 446 1.25 -17.45 -12.19
CA GLN A 446 2.32 -16.45 -12.27
C GLN A 446 2.27 -15.72 -13.61
N GLU A 447 2.06 -16.45 -14.72
CA GLU A 447 1.88 -15.83 -16.04
C GLU A 447 0.68 -14.89 -16.09
N ASP A 448 -0.45 -15.29 -15.51
CA ASP A 448 -1.67 -14.47 -15.46
C ASP A 448 -1.46 -13.19 -14.63
N LEU A 449 -0.75 -13.28 -13.51
CA LEU A 449 -0.34 -12.12 -12.72
C LEU A 449 0.55 -11.16 -13.53
N LEU A 450 1.55 -11.68 -14.27
CA LEU A 450 2.42 -10.83 -15.09
C LEU A 450 1.66 -10.14 -16.22
N LYS A 451 0.72 -10.82 -16.88
CA LYS A 451 -0.14 -10.21 -17.90
C LYS A 451 -0.91 -9.01 -17.35
N ILE A 452 -1.49 -9.15 -16.15
CA ILE A 452 -2.28 -8.07 -15.52
C ILE A 452 -1.40 -6.90 -15.09
N LEU A 453 -0.19 -7.19 -14.62
CA LEU A 453 0.79 -6.19 -14.23
C LEU A 453 1.50 -5.56 -15.45
N LYS A 454 1.18 -6.03 -16.66
CA LYS A 454 1.88 -5.67 -17.91
C LYS A 454 3.39 -5.88 -17.77
N CYS A 455 3.77 -6.97 -17.10
CA CYS A 455 5.13 -7.47 -16.97
C CYS A 455 5.43 -8.50 -18.06
N SER A 456 6.55 -8.31 -18.77
CA SER A 456 7.14 -9.33 -19.65
C SER A 456 8.43 -9.82 -19.00
N VAL A 457 8.67 -11.12 -19.08
CA VAL A 457 9.92 -11.79 -18.63
C VAL A 457 10.95 -11.77 -19.74
#